data_AF-A0AAP2PAQ5-F1
#
_entry.id   AF-A0AAP2PAQ5-F1
#
_cell.length_a   1.000
_cell.length_b   1.000
_cell.length_c   1.000
_cell.angle_alpha   90.00
_cell.angle_beta   90.00
_cell.angle_gamma   90.00
#
_symmetry.space_group_name_H-M   'P 1'
#
loop_
_entity.id
_entity.type
_entity.pdbx_description
1 polymer ?
#
loop_
_entity_poly.entity_id
_entity_poly.type
_entity_poly.pdbx_seq_one_letter_code
_entity_poly.pdbx_strand_id
1 'polypeptide(L)'
;MADNDQTVTIDGKDYQLDQLSEEARKQLANLRLCDEEIARIQRQYGIAQAARVTYSNLLERALPDDKAPAKRATKSTARNGTAKKTTASRSKKSGE
;
A
#
# COMPACT_ATOMS: atom_id res chain seq x y z
N MET A 1 6.88 11.33 -42.72
CA MET A 1 5.56 10.95 -42.18
C MET A 1 5.84 10.14 -40.93
N ALA A 2 5.26 10.49 -39.79
CA ALA A 2 5.51 9.77 -38.54
C ALA A 2 4.59 8.53 -38.49
N ASP A 3 5.18 7.36 -38.70
CA ASP A 3 4.56 6.07 -38.44
C ASP A 3 4.10 6.02 -36.98
N ASN A 4 2.79 6.13 -36.77
CA ASN A 4 2.15 5.97 -35.46
C ASN A 4 1.88 4.49 -35.21
N ASP A 5 2.93 3.67 -35.23
CA ASP A 5 2.83 2.22 -34.93
C ASP A 5 2.67 1.97 -33.42
N GLN A 6 1.70 2.64 -32.81
CA GLN A 6 1.30 2.41 -31.44
C GLN A 6 0.45 1.14 -31.42
N THR A 7 1.06 0.04 -31.01
CA THR A 7 0.35 -1.21 -30.75
C THR A 7 -0.29 -1.16 -29.36
N VAL A 8 -1.55 -1.56 -29.27
CA VAL A 8 -2.31 -1.67 -28.03
C VAL A 8 -2.73 -3.11 -27.83
N THR A 9 -2.38 -3.67 -26.69
CA THR A 9 -2.83 -5.00 -26.29
C THR A 9 -4.21 -4.87 -25.65
N ILE A 10 -5.22 -5.47 -26.29
CA ILE A 10 -6.60 -5.53 -25.81
C ILE A 10 -6.95 -7.00 -25.69
N ASP A 11 -7.33 -7.46 -24.48
CA ASP A 11 -7.64 -8.87 -24.18
C ASP A 11 -6.54 -9.87 -24.60
N GLY A 12 -5.27 -9.46 -24.48
CA GLY A 12 -4.12 -10.29 -24.82
C GLY A 12 -3.83 -10.43 -26.32
N LYS A 13 -4.50 -9.64 -27.16
CA LYS A 13 -4.20 -9.52 -28.59
C LYS A 13 -3.65 -8.13 -28.89
N ASP A 14 -2.60 -8.10 -29.68
CA ASP A 14 -1.99 -6.85 -30.11
C ASP A 14 -2.71 -6.31 -31.35
N TYR A 15 -3.15 -5.06 -31.25
CA TYR A 15 -3.79 -4.34 -32.34
C TYR A 15 -3.02 -3.07 -32.63
N GLN A 16 -2.83 -2.73 -33.90
CA GLN A 16 -2.32 -1.41 -34.26
C GLN A 16 -3.41 -0.35 -34.09
N LEU A 17 -3.10 0.75 -33.40
CA LEU A 17 -4.03 1.87 -33.18
C LEU A 17 -4.59 2.46 -34.48
N ASP A 18 -3.80 2.44 -35.56
CA ASP A 18 -4.22 2.91 -36.87
C ASP A 18 -5.24 1.99 -37.54
N GLN A 19 -5.24 0.71 -37.18
CA GLN A 19 -6.20 -0.29 -37.68
C GLN A 19 -7.51 -0.32 -36.88
N LEU A 20 -7.56 0.34 -35.71
CA LEU A 20 -8.79 0.45 -34.93
C LEU A 20 -9.75 1.46 -35.56
N SER A 21 -11.06 1.17 -35.45
CA SER A 21 -12.09 2.15 -35.76
C SER A 21 -12.01 3.34 -34.83
N GLU A 22 -12.53 4.49 -35.28
CA GLU A 22 -12.58 5.71 -34.46
C GLU A 22 -13.38 5.50 -33.16
N GLU A 23 -14.48 4.73 -33.25
CA GLU A 23 -15.27 4.32 -32.09
C GLU A 23 -14.47 3.45 -31.11
N ALA A 24 -13.70 2.49 -31.61
CA ALA A 24 -12.87 1.61 -30.78
C ALA A 24 -11.78 2.42 -30.04
N ARG A 25 -11.14 3.38 -30.71
CA ARG A 25 -10.16 4.29 -30.10
C ARG A 25 -10.79 5.13 -28.99
N LYS A 26 -11.99 5.65 -29.21
CA LYS A 26 -12.74 6.42 -28.21
C LYS A 26 -13.09 5.56 -26.99
N GLN A 27 -13.56 4.33 -27.21
CA GLN A 27 -13.87 3.42 -26.13
C GLN A 27 -12.62 3.01 -25.34
N LEU A 28 -11.49 2.80 -26.01
CA LEU A 28 -10.21 2.54 -25.35
C LEU A 28 -9.77 3.70 -24.45
N ALA A 29 -9.93 4.95 -24.91
CA ALA A 29 -9.65 6.12 -24.09
C ALA A 29 -10.56 6.19 -22.86
N ASN A 30 -11.85 5.91 -23.01
CA ASN A 30 -12.79 5.85 -21.90
C ASN A 30 -12.42 4.75 -20.88
N LEU A 31 -12.02 3.57 -21.36
CA LEU A 31 -11.59 2.48 -20.48
C LEU A 31 -10.37 2.87 -19.65
N ARG A 32 -9.35 3.46 -20.28
CA ARG A 32 -8.15 3.94 -19.57
C ARG A 32 -8.50 4.97 -18.49
N LEU A 33 -9.40 5.89 -18.79
CA LEU A 33 -9.87 6.87 -17.81
C LEU A 33 -10.61 6.19 -16.64
N CYS A 34 -11.47 5.20 -16.92
CA CYS A 34 -12.12 4.42 -15.88
C CYS A 34 -11.11 3.68 -14.99
N ASP A 35 -10.06 3.08 -15.59
CA ASP A 35 -9.01 2.38 -14.85
C ASP A 35 -8.23 3.33 -13.92
N GLU A 36 -7.90 4.54 -14.40
CA GLU A 36 -7.26 5.57 -13.60
C GLU A 36 -8.11 5.99 -12.40
N GLU A 37 -9.43 6.16 -12.61
CA GLU A 37 -10.37 6.49 -11.53
C GLU A 37 -10.54 5.33 -10.54
N ILE A 38 -10.58 4.08 -11.01
CA ILE A 38 -10.60 2.90 -10.13
C ILE A 38 -9.35 2.88 -9.25
N ALA A 39 -8.17 3.09 -9.83
CA ALA A 39 -6.92 3.15 -9.08
C ALA A 39 -6.94 4.28 -8.05
N ARG A 40 -7.51 5.44 -8.40
CA ARG A 40 -7.68 6.58 -7.48
C ARG A 40 -8.60 6.24 -6.30
N ILE A 41 -9.75 5.62 -6.56
CA ILE A 41 -10.70 5.22 -5.53
C ILE A 41 -10.08 4.17 -4.61
N GLN A 42 -9.36 3.19 -5.14
CA GLN A 42 -8.67 2.18 -4.33
C GLN A 42 -7.66 2.81 -3.36
N ARG A 43 -6.93 3.85 -3.78
CA ARG A 43 -6.03 4.59 -2.88
C ARG A 43 -6.81 5.26 -1.74
N GLN A 44 -7.91 5.94 -2.05
CA GLN A 44 -8.76 6.58 -1.04
C GLN A 44 -9.38 5.56 -0.08
N TYR A 45 -9.81 4.41 -0.61
CA TYR A 45 -10.33 3.31 0.19
C TYR A 45 -9.28 2.80 1.18
N GLY A 46 -8.04 2.60 0.74
CA GLY A 46 -6.95 2.18 1.63
C GLY A 46 -6.69 3.17 2.78
N ILE A 47 -6.73 4.48 2.51
CA ILE A 47 -6.62 5.51 3.54
C ILE A 47 -7.77 5.41 4.54
N ALA A 48 -9.01 5.32 4.05
CA ALA A 48 -10.20 5.20 4.90
C ALA A 48 -10.17 3.90 5.73
N GLN A 49 -9.70 2.80 5.16
CA GLN A 49 -9.57 1.52 5.86
C GLN A 49 -8.56 1.61 7.00
N ALA A 50 -7.39 2.21 6.77
CA ALA A 50 -6.38 2.41 7.81
C ALA A 50 -6.90 3.28 8.97
N ALA A 51 -7.64 4.35 8.64
CA ALA A 51 -8.30 5.19 9.63
C ALA A 51 -9.34 4.40 10.44
N ARG A 52 -10.20 3.61 9.76
CA ARG A 52 -11.21 2.77 10.43
C ARG A 52 -10.57 1.79 11.43
N VAL A 53 -9.49 1.10 11.04
CA VAL A 53 -8.77 0.18 11.94
C VAL A 53 -8.22 0.93 13.15
N THR A 54 -7.60 2.10 12.90
CA THR A 54 -7.06 2.95 13.98
C THR A 54 -8.16 3.35 14.96
N TYR A 55 -9.30 3.82 14.47
CA TYR A 55 -10.41 4.23 15.32
C TYR A 55 -11.08 3.06 16.04
N SER A 56 -11.17 1.88 15.41
CA SER A 56 -11.66 0.66 16.06
C SER A 56 -10.79 0.31 17.28
N ASN A 57 -9.46 0.30 17.10
CA ASN A 57 -8.52 0.00 18.18
C ASN A 57 -8.58 1.04 19.31
N LEU A 58 -8.77 2.32 18.97
CA LEU A 58 -8.94 3.38 19.97
C LEU A 58 -10.25 3.22 20.75
N LEU A 59 -11.33 2.84 20.06
CA LEU A 59 -12.63 2.60 20.69
C LEU A 59 -12.55 1.41 21.66
N GLU A 60 -11.98 0.28 21.24
CA GLU A 60 -11.77 -0.89 22.12
C GLU A 60 -11.01 -0.54 23.39
N ARG A 61 -10.00 0.34 23.30
CA ARG A 61 -9.22 0.82 24.44
C ARG A 61 -9.96 1.82 25.33
N ALA A 62 -10.98 2.48 24.78
CA ALA A 62 -11.80 3.46 25.50
C ALA A 62 -13.06 2.84 26.12
N LEU A 63 -13.47 1.65 25.67
CA LEU A 63 -14.59 0.93 26.25
C LEU A 63 -14.22 0.40 27.65
N PRO A 64 -15.12 0.55 28.64
CA PRO A 64 -14.93 -0.09 29.93
C PRO A 64 -15.03 -1.61 29.76
N ASP A 65 -14.09 -2.36 30.37
CA ASP A 65 -14.19 -3.81 30.45
C ASP A 65 -15.50 -4.18 31.16
N ASP A 66 -16.37 -4.94 30.48
CA ASP A 66 -17.62 -5.47 31.06
C ASP A 66 -17.36 -6.46 32.22
N LYS A 67 -16.08 -6.81 32.46
CA LYS A 67 -15.64 -7.59 33.62
C LYS A 67 -14.54 -6.88 34.41
N ALA A 68 -14.95 -6.00 35.33
CA ALA A 68 -14.39 -5.74 36.67
C ALA A 68 -14.28 -4.24 37.02
N PRO A 69 -14.51 -3.87 38.30
CA PRO A 69 -14.79 -2.50 38.70
C PRO A 69 -13.53 -1.63 38.67
N ALA A 70 -13.74 -0.37 38.31
CA ALA A 70 -12.86 0.79 38.42
C ALA A 70 -11.57 0.59 39.24
N LYS A 71 -10.43 0.54 38.55
CA LYS A 71 -9.15 1.22 38.86
C LYS A 71 -8.02 0.61 38.04
N ARG A 72 -7.43 1.41 37.13
CA ARG A 72 -5.97 1.43 36.90
C ARG A 72 -5.57 2.56 35.95
N ALA A 73 -5.50 3.76 36.53
CA ALA A 73 -4.44 4.68 36.12
C ALA A 73 -3.08 4.05 36.47
N THR A 74 -2.08 4.32 35.62
CA THR A 74 -0.64 4.07 35.78
C THR A 74 -0.11 2.68 35.36
N LYS A 75 0.60 2.65 34.22
CA LYS A 75 2.06 2.32 34.11
C LYS A 75 2.40 1.73 32.73
N SER A 76 2.99 2.54 31.84
CA SER A 76 3.98 2.06 30.87
C SER A 76 4.86 3.22 30.41
N THR A 77 5.73 3.66 31.31
CA THR A 77 6.98 4.33 30.94
C THR A 77 8.08 3.30 31.15
N ALA A 78 8.43 2.58 30.10
CA ALA A 78 9.65 1.78 30.04
C ALA A 78 10.29 1.99 28.66
N ARG A 79 11.13 3.02 28.60
CA ARG A 79 12.15 3.20 27.57
C ARG A 79 13.02 1.94 27.54
N ASN A 80 13.11 1.29 26.39
CA ASN A 80 14.17 0.35 26.05
C ASN A 80 14.52 0.60 24.57
N GLY A 81 15.76 0.83 24.13
CA GLY A 81 17.02 0.51 24.77
C GLY A 81 18.10 1.59 24.61
N THR A 82 18.92 1.65 25.65
CA THR A 82 20.24 2.25 25.67
C THR A 82 21.29 1.30 25.09
N ALA A 83 22.40 1.91 24.65
CA ALA A 83 23.74 1.34 24.56
C ALA A 83 24.14 0.53 23.31
N LYS A 84 24.46 1.29 22.26
CA LYS A 84 25.63 1.08 21.38
C LYS A 84 26.91 0.90 22.25
N LYS A 85 27.46 -0.30 22.33
CA LYS A 85 28.82 -0.59 22.86
C LYS A 85 29.41 -1.80 22.12
N THR A 86 30.11 -1.58 21.01
CA THR A 86 31.57 -1.76 20.91
C THR A 86 32.10 -3.02 21.59
N THR A 87 32.42 -4.06 20.81
CA THR A 87 33.66 -4.84 20.99
C THR A 87 34.07 -5.43 19.65
N ALA A 88 35.21 -4.96 19.16
CA ALA A 88 35.99 -5.63 18.12
C ALA A 88 36.62 -6.91 18.70
N SER A 89 36.51 -8.01 17.97
CA SER A 89 37.39 -9.19 18.08
C SER A 89 37.55 -9.72 16.65
N ARG A 90 38.52 -9.20 15.87
CA ARG A 90 39.92 -9.63 15.79
C ARG A 90 40.08 -11.15 15.62
N SER A 91 40.32 -11.54 14.36
CA SER A 91 41.31 -12.51 13.87
C SER A 91 41.25 -13.96 14.38
N LYS A 92 41.02 -14.89 13.44
CA LYS A 92 41.92 -16.01 13.06
C LYS A 92 41.25 -16.72 11.85
N LYS A 93 41.81 -16.67 10.64
CA LYS A 93 42.97 -17.45 10.12
C LYS A 93 42.61 -18.93 9.89
N SER A 94 42.89 -19.40 8.66
CA SER A 94 43.03 -20.79 8.17
C SER A 94 41.79 -21.68 8.21
N GLY A 95 41.48 -22.53 7.24
CA GLY A 95 42.05 -22.98 5.95
C GLY A 95 40.88 -23.63 5.20
N GLU A 96 40.98 -24.26 4.05
CA GLU A 96 41.98 -24.62 3.05
C GLU A 96 41.15 -24.90 1.80
#